data_AF-A0A1S1Y180-F1
#
_entry.id   AF-A0A1S1Y180-F1
#
_cell.length_a   1.000
_cell.length_b   1.000
_cell.length_c   1.000
_cell.angle_alpha   90.00
_cell.angle_beta   90.00
_cell.angle_gamma   90.00
#
_symmetry.space_group_name_H-M   'P 1'
#
loop_
_entity.id
_entity.type
_entity.pdbx_description
1 polymer ?
#
loop_
_entity_poly.entity_id
_entity_poly.type
_entity_poly.pdbx_seq_one_letter_code
_entity_poly.pdbx_strand_id
1 'polypeptide(L)'
;MSQRCFFIIAQAVLASGLLVGCATTRQLAVDYPKTESVAVKPLRGQTTVSGDDYYVQWLSEFEFKGDSALKGGCNEMGGHYENGDLSAAVVFAVHNDALKLQREASGFLYQATTGRCNFKLETKKANLTPWLRLDSAKDTQIEYRFLTSNSHESNLSQLVEDLNTASGLFALTGVGTGMAVMGKLAGNWVESNPPVVAKAPTPAGKLSSETHTLPAGVVLNADSAGLNQTRLPVYEVLEGGWNIWSSETKMLGELRIYPELVSSLLLKTVGDATPDAHDLSLEELWRAPIQTANGEQRLQQLLAQIDAADRPNLQPDWRDYSDVETQCRRLKLVMKDLGFNKFDRNALLYYFLNKSPDWKNFNISMQRAMTDEIRPKLLEQYRSTNFSGCLAPEDYWVMKSMRLAVNTEQDWDALASSRQKKEGILNPVQSAGRQLLAALKSPDKDEVARQLYPLLNTEKAGNGSVLLQNHLSNFGLETLLQLPPIPDEGVVVSAAQLAGVFAGLNVDSYSCARPAQEQGQPLAHIGILLFATKPGSPRDKGGALEFELAQGRIVRLAFQHPSFRDFEQNLADYPDLGGCRIDAEFLNRLH
;
A
#
# COMPACT_ATOMS: atom_id res chain seq x y z
N MET A 1 -33.28 94.92 25.92
CA MET A 1 -32.58 94.09 24.91
C MET A 1 -32.43 92.69 25.50
N SER A 2 -33.52 91.94 25.55
CA SER A 2 -34.08 91.00 24.56
C SER A 2 -33.67 89.56 24.89
N GLN A 3 -34.52 88.92 25.71
CA GLN A 3 -34.54 87.48 26.00
C GLN A 3 -34.52 86.58 24.74
N ARG A 4 -34.65 87.16 23.55
CA ARG A 4 -34.52 86.46 22.26
C ARG A 4 -33.07 86.03 21.94
N CYS A 5 -32.03 86.69 22.47
CA CYS A 5 -30.64 86.29 22.19
C CYS A 5 -30.21 85.04 22.98
N PHE A 6 -30.70 84.84 24.21
CA PHE A 6 -30.41 83.63 24.99
C PHE A 6 -31.17 82.40 24.46
N PHE A 7 -32.38 82.59 23.95
CA PHE A 7 -33.16 81.50 23.35
C PHE A 7 -32.57 80.99 22.03
N ILE A 8 -31.96 81.88 21.22
CA ILE A 8 -31.36 81.50 19.93
C ILE A 8 -30.02 80.78 20.14
N ILE A 9 -29.22 81.16 21.14
CA ILE A 9 -27.97 80.45 21.46
C ILE A 9 -28.26 79.10 22.14
N ALA A 10 -29.26 79.02 23.02
CA ALA A 10 -29.68 77.76 23.62
C ALA A 10 -30.29 76.79 22.60
N GLN A 11 -31.08 77.28 21.63
CA GLN A 11 -31.58 76.45 20.52
C GLN A 11 -30.50 76.06 19.53
N ALA A 12 -29.48 76.90 19.28
CA ALA A 12 -28.34 76.53 18.45
C ALA A 12 -27.47 75.46 19.12
N VAL A 13 -27.26 75.51 20.44
CA VAL A 13 -26.50 74.48 21.18
C VAL A 13 -27.29 73.19 21.37
N LEU A 14 -28.62 73.25 21.54
CA LEU A 14 -29.48 72.06 21.56
C LEU A 14 -29.67 71.44 20.15
N ALA A 15 -29.71 72.23 19.08
CA ALA A 15 -29.73 71.73 17.71
C ALA A 15 -28.36 71.19 17.26
N SER A 16 -27.26 71.76 17.78
CA SER A 16 -25.91 71.20 17.60
C SER A 16 -25.71 69.93 18.43
N GLY A 17 -26.33 69.83 19.62
CA GLY A 17 -26.29 68.65 20.47
C GLY A 17 -27.18 67.50 19.99
N LEU A 18 -28.23 67.78 19.22
CA LEU A 18 -29.13 66.78 18.63
C LEU A 18 -28.67 66.25 17.26
N LEU A 19 -27.68 66.89 16.62
CA LEU A 19 -27.04 66.41 15.38
C LEU A 19 -25.71 65.70 15.61
N VAL A 20 -25.25 65.59 16.87
CA VAL A 20 -24.14 64.71 17.29
C VAL A 20 -24.70 63.43 17.90
N GLY A 21 -25.73 62.86 17.25
CA GLY A 21 -25.96 61.42 17.31
C GLY A 21 -24.93 60.79 16.38
N CYS A 22 -23.67 60.67 16.81
CA CYS A 22 -22.62 60.03 16.04
C CYS A 22 -23.10 58.67 15.56
N ALA A 23 -23.30 58.52 14.25
CA ALA A 23 -23.47 57.23 13.62
C ALA A 23 -22.21 56.41 13.92
N THR A 24 -22.26 55.54 14.91
CA THR A 24 -21.15 54.63 15.20
C THR A 24 -21.04 53.67 14.03
N THR A 25 -20.03 53.84 13.19
CA THR A 25 -19.71 52.95 12.07
C THR A 25 -18.91 51.77 12.59
N ARG A 26 -19.38 50.55 12.30
CA ARG A 26 -18.67 49.31 12.61
C ARG A 26 -17.59 49.07 11.55
N GLN A 27 -16.34 48.94 11.96
CA GLN A 27 -15.24 48.53 11.09
C GLN A 27 -14.70 47.17 11.54
N LEU A 28 -14.05 46.45 10.62
CA LEU A 28 -13.35 45.20 10.94
C LEU A 28 -11.84 45.41 10.95
N ALA A 29 -11.17 44.68 11.83
CA ALA A 29 -9.74 44.49 11.83
C ALA A 29 -9.42 42.99 11.91
N VAL A 30 -8.37 42.57 11.21
CA VAL A 30 -7.82 41.22 11.27
C VAL A 30 -6.47 41.30 11.99
N ASP A 31 -6.31 40.53 13.06
CA ASP A 31 -5.06 40.49 13.82
C ASP A 31 -4.05 39.50 13.19
N TYR A 32 -2.80 39.56 13.64
CA TYR A 32 -1.73 38.72 13.14
C TYR A 32 -2.05 37.21 13.26
N PRO A 33 -1.60 36.39 12.29
CA PRO A 33 -1.86 34.95 12.30
C PRO A 33 -1.23 34.28 13.51
N LYS A 34 -2.03 33.47 14.21
CA LYS A 34 -1.57 32.57 15.26
C LYS A 34 -1.47 31.17 14.70
N THR A 35 -0.26 30.61 14.67
CA THR A 35 0.00 29.29 14.09
C THR A 35 0.25 28.24 15.17
N GLU A 36 -0.41 27.09 15.05
CA GLU A 36 -0.26 25.92 15.91
C GLU A 36 0.16 24.73 15.04
N SER A 37 1.21 24.01 15.44
CA SER A 37 1.70 22.84 14.69
C SER A 37 1.13 21.56 15.28
N VAL A 38 0.52 20.73 14.43
CA VAL A 38 -0.07 19.43 14.79
C VAL A 38 0.77 18.33 14.15
N ALA A 39 1.27 17.40 14.98
CA ALA A 39 2.02 16.25 14.49
C ALA A 39 1.11 15.27 13.74
N VAL A 40 1.55 14.84 12.55
CA VAL A 40 0.92 13.77 11.79
C VAL A 40 1.31 12.43 12.42
N LYS A 41 0.32 11.60 12.70
CA LYS A 41 0.55 10.25 13.25
C LYS A 41 0.91 9.29 12.11
N PRO A 42 1.87 8.38 12.28
CA PRO A 42 2.07 7.27 11.35
C PRO A 42 0.82 6.39 11.22
N LEU A 43 0.60 5.80 10.05
CA LEU A 43 -0.44 4.79 9.86
C LEU A 43 -0.19 3.58 10.75
N ARG A 44 -1.25 2.89 11.16
CA ARG A 44 -1.13 1.69 12.02
C ARG A 44 -0.18 0.66 11.38
N GLY A 45 0.87 0.29 12.11
CA GLY A 45 1.89 -0.66 11.65
C GLY A 45 3.13 -0.01 11.03
N GLN A 46 3.14 1.32 10.91
CA GLN A 46 4.31 2.11 10.52
C GLN A 46 4.88 2.86 11.74
N THR A 47 6.18 3.13 11.71
CA THR A 47 6.89 3.87 12.76
C THR A 47 7.22 5.31 12.35
N THR A 48 7.18 5.60 11.05
CA THR A 48 7.56 6.89 10.46
C THR A 48 6.46 7.38 9.53
N VAL A 49 6.40 8.70 9.30
CA VAL A 49 5.51 9.30 8.29
C VAL A 49 6.31 9.58 7.03
N SER A 50 5.90 8.98 5.91
CA SER A 50 6.40 9.33 4.58
C SER A 50 5.48 10.33 3.90
N GLY A 51 6.07 11.21 3.09
CA GLY A 51 5.32 12.16 2.27
C GLY A 51 4.44 11.50 1.18
N ASP A 52 4.61 10.19 0.93
CA ASP A 52 3.79 9.40 -0.01
C ASP A 52 2.66 8.62 0.71
N ASP A 53 2.41 8.88 2.01
CA ASP A 53 1.41 8.16 2.83
C ASP A 53 0.03 8.81 2.85
N TYR A 54 -0.01 10.14 2.82
CA TYR A 54 -1.24 10.92 3.01
C TYR A 54 -1.47 11.88 1.86
N TYR A 55 -2.73 12.20 1.66
CA TYR A 55 -3.16 13.42 1.00
C TYR A 55 -3.58 14.45 2.03
N VAL A 56 -3.32 15.71 1.71
CA VAL A 56 -3.72 16.87 2.50
C VAL A 56 -4.55 17.83 1.67
N GLN A 57 -5.62 18.35 2.27
CA GLN A 57 -6.41 19.44 1.73
C GLN A 57 -6.43 20.59 2.74
N TRP A 58 -6.18 21.82 2.29
CA TRP A 58 -6.29 23.01 3.10
C TRP A 58 -7.68 23.62 2.97
N LEU A 59 -8.30 23.96 4.10
CA LEU A 59 -9.62 24.56 4.16
C LEU A 59 -9.56 25.85 4.99
N SER A 60 -10.41 26.80 4.63
CA SER A 60 -10.68 28.02 5.38
C SER A 60 -12.11 27.99 5.89
N GLU A 61 -12.32 28.29 7.17
CA GLU A 61 -13.63 28.36 7.80
C GLU A 61 -13.66 29.48 8.84
N PHE A 62 -14.72 30.28 8.85
CA PHE A 62 -14.92 31.31 9.85
C PHE A 62 -15.77 30.78 11.00
N GLU A 63 -15.21 30.77 12.20
CA GLU A 63 -15.90 30.40 13.43
C GLU A 63 -16.40 31.67 14.15
N PHE A 64 -17.71 31.88 14.14
CA PHE A 64 -18.34 33.03 14.80
C PHE A 64 -18.38 32.84 16.32
N LYS A 65 -17.81 33.77 17.09
CA LYS A 65 -17.76 33.71 18.57
C LYS A 65 -18.90 34.47 19.26
N GLY A 66 -19.84 35.02 18.50
CA GLY A 66 -21.07 35.63 18.99
C GLY A 66 -20.99 37.16 19.09
N ASP A 67 -21.95 37.87 18.48
CA ASP A 67 -22.12 39.31 18.66
C ASP A 67 -23.17 39.59 19.76
N SER A 68 -22.72 40.03 20.94
CA SER A 68 -23.63 40.44 22.03
C SER A 68 -24.52 41.65 21.70
N ALA A 69 -24.26 42.41 20.62
CA ALA A 69 -25.13 43.52 20.21
C ALA A 69 -26.50 43.01 19.70
N LEU A 70 -26.55 41.83 19.09
CA LEU A 70 -27.79 41.19 18.64
C LEU A 70 -28.67 40.69 19.80
N LYS A 71 -28.10 40.49 21.00
CA LYS A 71 -28.85 40.11 22.21
C LYS A 71 -29.63 41.29 22.83
N GLY A 72 -29.30 42.53 22.46
CA GLY A 72 -29.91 43.75 23.00
C GLY A 72 -31.18 44.25 22.29
N GLY A 73 -31.61 43.58 21.21
CA GLY A 73 -32.75 43.99 20.39
C GLY A 73 -32.36 45.03 19.32
N CYS A 74 -32.40 44.62 18.06
CA CYS A 74 -32.23 45.49 16.89
C CYS A 74 -33.60 45.71 16.25
N ASN A 75 -34.14 46.93 16.33
CA ASN A 75 -35.43 47.29 15.72
C ASN A 75 -35.30 47.93 14.32
N GLU A 76 -34.06 48.15 13.87
CA GLU A 76 -33.76 48.71 12.55
C GLU A 76 -33.07 47.62 11.71
N MET A 77 -33.82 47.00 10.81
CA MET A 77 -33.22 46.31 9.65
C MET A 77 -33.11 47.35 8.53
N GLY A 78 -31.90 47.71 8.16
CA GLY A 78 -31.62 48.55 6.99
C GLY A 78 -32.06 47.90 5.67
N GLY A 79 -32.24 48.73 4.65
CA GLY A 79 -32.56 48.32 3.28
C GLY A 79 -31.43 47.54 2.60
N HIS A 80 -31.55 47.32 1.28
CA HIS A 80 -30.52 46.65 0.50
C HIS A 80 -29.20 47.44 0.55
N TYR A 81 -28.07 46.77 0.75
CA TYR A 81 -26.73 47.41 0.73
C TYR A 81 -26.45 47.99 -0.66
N GLU A 82 -25.91 49.21 -0.71
CA GLU A 82 -25.60 49.91 -1.95
C GLU A 82 -24.08 50.04 -2.14
N ASN A 83 -23.65 50.23 -3.39
CA ASN A 83 -22.27 50.64 -3.69
C ASN A 83 -22.00 51.91 -2.88
N GLY A 84 -20.98 51.92 -2.00
CA GLY A 84 -20.66 53.06 -1.10
C GLY A 84 -20.58 52.70 0.38
N ASP A 85 -21.17 51.58 0.77
CA ASP A 85 -21.15 51.09 2.14
C ASP A 85 -19.74 50.61 2.58
N LEU A 86 -19.47 50.67 3.89
CA LEU A 86 -18.23 50.15 4.47
C LEU A 86 -18.18 48.65 4.21
N SER A 87 -17.14 48.20 3.51
CA SER A 87 -16.95 46.79 3.19
C SER A 87 -15.54 46.34 3.50
N ALA A 88 -15.43 45.11 4.00
CA ALA A 88 -14.17 44.46 4.29
C ALA A 88 -14.21 43.00 3.81
N ALA A 89 -13.12 42.50 3.23
CA ALA A 89 -13.04 41.11 2.78
C ALA A 89 -11.67 40.52 3.05
N VAL A 90 -11.62 39.22 3.32
CA VAL A 90 -10.37 38.45 3.28
C VAL A 90 -10.38 37.58 2.04
N VAL A 91 -9.35 37.71 1.22
CA VAL A 91 -9.12 36.88 0.03
C VAL A 91 -7.82 36.13 0.21
N PHE A 92 -7.84 34.82 0.02
CA PHE A 92 -6.66 33.97 -0.02
C PHE A 92 -6.12 33.86 -1.43
N ALA A 93 -4.80 33.93 -1.59
CA ALA A 93 -4.09 33.54 -2.79
C ALA A 93 -3.22 32.31 -2.47
N VAL A 94 -3.44 31.22 -3.20
CA VAL A 94 -2.76 29.93 -3.00
C VAL A 94 -1.92 29.63 -4.21
N HIS A 95 -0.66 29.29 -4.01
CA HIS A 95 0.23 28.90 -5.09
C HIS A 95 1.13 27.71 -4.74
N ASN A 96 1.44 26.90 -5.75
CA ASN A 96 2.41 25.82 -5.69
C ASN A 96 3.04 25.66 -7.09
N ASP A 97 4.30 26.08 -7.23
CA ASP A 97 4.97 26.17 -8.54
C ASP A 97 5.23 24.80 -9.15
N ALA A 98 5.59 23.81 -8.32
CA ALA A 98 5.88 22.44 -8.78
C ALA A 98 4.64 21.79 -9.42
N LEU A 99 3.45 22.12 -8.91
CA LEU A 99 2.17 21.64 -9.43
C LEU A 99 1.51 22.61 -10.41
N LYS A 100 2.15 23.75 -10.70
CA LYS A 100 1.54 24.86 -11.46
C LYS A 100 0.16 25.26 -10.93
N LEU A 101 -0.05 25.17 -9.62
CA LEU A 101 -1.30 25.53 -8.96
C LEU A 101 -1.27 27.04 -8.65
N GLN A 102 -2.27 27.77 -9.13
CA GLN A 102 -2.54 29.16 -8.72
C GLN A 102 -4.04 29.34 -8.54
N ARG A 103 -4.44 29.91 -7.40
CA ARG A 103 -5.85 30.05 -7.05
C ARG A 103 -6.11 31.22 -6.10
N GLU A 104 -7.27 31.83 -6.24
CA GLU A 104 -7.81 32.74 -5.23
C GLU A 104 -9.11 32.17 -4.62
N ALA A 105 -9.37 32.45 -3.35
CA ALA A 105 -10.56 32.01 -2.63
C ALA A 105 -11.00 33.05 -1.60
N SER A 106 -12.31 33.22 -1.38
CA SER A 106 -12.82 34.14 -0.36
C SER A 106 -12.84 33.47 1.03
N GLY A 107 -12.37 34.19 2.04
CA GLY A 107 -12.48 33.81 3.46
C GLY A 107 -13.77 34.33 4.09
N PHE A 108 -14.03 35.64 3.96
CA PHE A 108 -15.30 36.26 4.32
C PHE A 108 -15.51 37.59 3.58
N LEU A 109 -16.76 38.03 3.51
CA LEU A 109 -17.17 39.37 3.11
C LEU A 109 -17.99 40.00 4.22
N TYR A 110 -17.64 41.22 4.59
CA TYR A 110 -18.37 42.05 5.53
C TYR A 110 -18.83 43.32 4.82
N GLN A 111 -20.09 43.68 5.05
CA GLN A 111 -20.70 44.93 4.57
C GLN A 111 -21.43 45.56 5.74
N ALA A 112 -21.28 46.88 5.93
CA ALA A 112 -21.95 47.63 6.96
C ALA A 112 -22.35 49.02 6.47
N THR A 113 -23.54 49.46 6.86
CA THR A 113 -24.01 50.83 6.62
C THR A 113 -24.04 51.61 7.94
N THR A 114 -24.51 52.86 7.91
CA THR A 114 -24.71 53.64 9.13
C THR A 114 -25.71 52.96 10.08
N GLY A 115 -25.30 52.76 11.33
CA GLY A 115 -26.14 52.15 12.38
C GLY A 115 -25.55 50.84 12.93
N ARG A 116 -25.75 50.58 14.22
CA ARG A 116 -25.13 49.41 14.90
C ARG A 116 -25.62 48.05 14.42
N CYS A 117 -26.81 47.98 13.83
CA CYS A 117 -27.47 46.74 13.43
C CYS A 117 -27.46 46.48 11.91
N ASN A 118 -26.95 47.40 11.10
CA ASN A 118 -26.97 47.29 9.65
C ASN A 118 -25.66 46.72 9.11
N PHE A 119 -25.42 45.43 9.36
CA PHE A 119 -24.28 44.72 8.79
C PHE A 119 -24.66 43.34 8.25
N LYS A 120 -23.89 42.88 7.26
CA LYS A 120 -23.95 41.55 6.67
C LYS A 120 -22.55 40.95 6.70
N LEU A 121 -22.43 39.76 7.29
CA LEU A 121 -21.21 38.99 7.28
C LEU A 121 -21.48 37.68 6.53
N GLU A 122 -20.89 37.55 5.34
CA GLU A 122 -20.92 36.33 4.55
C GLU A 122 -19.65 35.53 4.81
N THR A 123 -19.83 34.33 5.36
CA THR A 123 -18.76 33.39 5.64
C THR A 123 -19.08 32.07 4.97
N LYS A 124 -18.09 31.48 4.28
CA LYS A 124 -18.25 30.18 3.64
C LYS A 124 -17.02 29.33 3.92
N LYS A 125 -17.23 28.03 4.21
CA LYS A 125 -16.13 27.06 4.20
C LYS A 125 -15.58 26.98 2.77
N ALA A 126 -14.32 27.32 2.60
CA ALA A 126 -13.65 27.35 1.31
C ALA A 126 -12.51 26.33 1.28
N ASN A 127 -12.53 25.43 0.30
CA ASN A 127 -11.37 24.57 0.02
C ASN A 127 -10.29 25.45 -0.59
N LEU A 128 -9.16 25.64 0.08
CA LEU A 128 -8.03 26.43 -0.43
C LEU A 128 -7.19 25.63 -1.43
N THR A 129 -7.01 24.33 -1.15
CA THR A 129 -6.36 23.40 -2.09
C THR A 129 -7.30 22.27 -2.52
N PRO A 130 -7.00 21.61 -3.63
CA PRO A 130 -7.37 20.20 -3.89
C PRO A 130 -6.72 19.25 -2.87
N TRP A 131 -6.98 17.94 -2.97
CA TRP A 131 -6.15 16.95 -2.28
C TRP A 131 -4.78 16.89 -2.95
N LEU A 132 -3.75 17.12 -2.16
CA LEU A 132 -2.37 17.08 -2.60
C LEU A 132 -1.65 15.99 -1.83
N ARG A 133 -0.82 15.21 -2.50
CA ARG A 133 0.08 14.29 -1.81
C ARG A 133 0.97 15.08 -0.84
N LEU A 134 1.20 14.55 0.35
CA LEU A 134 1.81 15.27 1.47
C LEU A 134 3.18 15.87 1.10
N ASP A 135 4.04 15.14 0.36
CA ASP A 135 5.31 15.66 -0.15
C ASP A 135 5.16 16.78 -1.18
N SER A 136 4.18 16.68 -2.08
CA SER A 136 3.87 17.71 -3.08
C SER A 136 3.26 18.97 -2.46
N ALA A 137 2.57 18.82 -1.33
CA ALA A 137 1.91 19.92 -0.62
C ALA A 137 2.87 20.80 0.20
N LYS A 138 4.11 20.34 0.44
CA LYS A 138 5.11 21.07 1.24
C LYS A 138 5.48 22.43 0.67
N ASP A 139 5.42 22.56 -0.65
CA ASP A 139 5.79 23.78 -1.38
C ASP A 139 4.57 24.69 -1.61
N THR A 140 3.42 24.37 -1.01
CA THR A 140 2.21 25.19 -1.10
C THR A 140 2.32 26.41 -0.19
N GLN A 141 2.18 27.59 -0.78
CA GLN A 141 2.15 28.87 -0.09
C GLN A 141 0.74 29.44 -0.11
N ILE A 142 0.31 29.98 1.02
CA ILE A 142 -1.01 30.60 1.21
C ILE A 142 -0.77 32.03 1.69
N GLU A 143 -1.22 32.98 0.90
CA GLU A 143 -1.25 34.39 1.25
C GLU A 143 -2.69 34.78 1.58
N TYR A 144 -2.89 35.71 2.50
CA TYR A 144 -4.18 36.37 2.69
C TYR A 144 -4.04 37.87 2.44
N ARG A 145 -5.06 38.43 1.80
CA ARG A 145 -5.22 39.85 1.53
C ARG A 145 -6.43 40.33 2.31
N PHE A 146 -6.23 41.26 3.22
CA PHE A 146 -7.31 41.99 3.87
C PHE A 146 -7.61 43.25 3.07
N LEU A 147 -8.82 43.33 2.52
CA LEU A 147 -9.29 44.42 1.66
C LEU A 147 -10.33 45.23 2.42
N THR A 148 -10.21 46.55 2.44
CA THR A 148 -11.25 47.45 2.96
C THR A 148 -11.59 48.54 1.95
N SER A 149 -12.87 48.88 1.91
CA SER A 149 -13.45 49.86 0.99
C SER A 149 -14.48 50.72 1.72
N ASN A 150 -14.44 52.02 1.46
CA ASN A 150 -15.42 53.00 1.90
C ASN A 150 -15.92 53.87 0.73
N SER A 151 -15.79 53.37 -0.50
CA SER A 151 -16.05 54.14 -1.72
C SER A 151 -17.17 53.52 -2.56
N HIS A 152 -17.96 54.37 -3.22
CA HIS A 152 -18.99 53.98 -4.17
C HIS A 152 -18.43 53.29 -5.44
N GLU A 153 -17.12 53.37 -5.66
CA GLU A 153 -16.45 52.89 -6.88
C GLU A 153 -15.89 51.46 -6.73
N SER A 154 -15.73 50.96 -5.50
CA SER A 154 -15.13 49.64 -5.20
C SER A 154 -16.17 48.66 -4.67
N ASN A 155 -16.59 47.72 -5.53
CA ASN A 155 -17.58 46.69 -5.23
C ASN A 155 -16.92 45.37 -4.75
N LEU A 156 -16.62 45.28 -3.44
CA LEU A 156 -16.07 44.06 -2.84
C LEU A 156 -17.03 42.87 -2.87
N SER A 157 -18.35 43.12 -2.91
CA SER A 157 -19.35 42.05 -3.08
C SER A 157 -19.22 41.34 -4.41
N GLN A 158 -19.07 42.09 -5.52
CA GLN A 158 -18.88 41.51 -6.84
C GLN A 158 -17.57 40.72 -6.93
N LEU A 159 -16.49 41.23 -6.35
CA LEU A 159 -15.21 40.50 -6.26
C LEU A 159 -15.38 39.16 -5.54
N VAL A 160 -16.03 39.16 -4.36
CA VAL A 160 -16.25 37.94 -3.59
C VAL A 160 -17.24 36.99 -4.28
N GLU A 161 -18.25 37.51 -4.99
CA GLU A 161 -19.19 36.71 -5.78
C GLU A 161 -18.50 36.02 -6.97
N ASP A 162 -17.64 36.74 -7.69
CA ASP A 162 -16.81 36.19 -8.77
C ASP A 162 -15.86 35.10 -8.22
N LEU A 163 -15.19 35.37 -7.10
CA LEU A 163 -14.31 34.42 -6.42
C LEU A 163 -15.07 33.21 -5.86
N ASN A 164 -16.30 33.39 -5.36
CA ASN A 164 -17.15 32.33 -4.85
C ASN A 164 -17.71 31.47 -5.98
N THR A 165 -17.98 32.05 -7.15
CA THR A 165 -18.38 31.33 -8.36
C THR A 165 -17.21 30.48 -8.87
N ALA A 166 -16.01 31.06 -8.94
CA ALA A 166 -14.77 30.36 -9.28
C ALA A 166 -14.41 29.27 -8.25
N SER A 167 -14.60 29.55 -6.95
CA SER A 167 -14.36 28.58 -5.86
C SER A 167 -15.45 27.52 -5.75
N GLY A 168 -16.69 27.81 -6.17
CA GLY A 168 -17.82 26.88 -6.18
C GLY A 168 -17.60 25.69 -7.12
N LEU A 169 -16.91 25.91 -8.25
CA LEU A 169 -16.43 24.86 -9.14
C LEU A 169 -15.47 23.88 -8.43
N PHE A 170 -14.69 24.35 -7.45
CA PHE A 170 -13.83 23.51 -6.60
C PHE A 170 -14.55 22.89 -5.39
N ALA A 171 -15.64 23.49 -4.93
CA ALA A 171 -16.43 22.96 -3.81
C ALA A 171 -17.36 21.83 -4.26
N LEU A 172 -17.96 21.94 -5.45
CA LEU A 172 -18.76 20.88 -6.09
C LEU A 172 -17.92 19.66 -6.47
N THR A 173 -16.63 19.84 -6.62
CA THR A 173 -15.65 18.77 -6.88
C THR A 173 -14.99 18.26 -5.59
N GLY A 174 -15.15 18.96 -4.46
CA GLY A 174 -14.46 18.67 -3.20
C GLY A 174 -15.30 18.03 -2.08
N VAL A 175 -16.62 17.92 -2.21
CA VAL A 175 -17.46 17.23 -1.21
C VAL A 175 -17.71 15.79 -1.66
N GLY A 176 -16.81 14.88 -1.27
CA GLY A 176 -17.10 13.44 -1.22
C GLY A 176 -16.31 12.50 -2.14
N THR A 177 -15.49 12.95 -3.08
CA THR A 177 -14.66 12.05 -3.92
C THR A 177 -13.37 12.71 -4.45
N GLY A 178 -12.22 12.32 -3.94
CA GLY A 178 -11.07 11.95 -4.78
C GLY A 178 -10.30 12.98 -5.62
N MET A 179 -10.26 14.29 -5.31
CA MET A 179 -9.46 15.25 -6.12
C MET A 179 -7.94 15.20 -5.83
N ALA A 180 -7.15 14.32 -6.43
CA ALA A 180 -5.71 14.60 -6.54
C ALA A 180 -5.50 15.76 -7.54
N VAL A 181 -4.81 16.84 -7.18
CA VAL A 181 -4.28 17.74 -8.23
C VAL A 181 -3.10 17.07 -8.92
N MET A 182 -3.33 16.84 -10.20
CA MET A 182 -2.55 16.00 -11.10
C MET A 182 -1.47 16.85 -11.74
N GLY A 183 -0.25 16.82 -11.20
CA GLY A 183 0.90 17.66 -11.56
C GLY A 183 0.95 18.13 -13.03
N LYS A 184 1.29 17.26 -13.98
CA LYS A 184 1.41 17.65 -15.41
C LYS A 184 0.09 18.12 -16.04
N LEU A 185 -1.05 17.56 -15.62
CA LEU A 185 -2.38 17.96 -16.14
C LEU A 185 -2.85 19.29 -15.56
N ALA A 186 -2.34 19.71 -14.40
CA ALA A 186 -2.59 21.05 -13.86
C ALA A 186 -1.98 22.14 -14.76
N GLY A 187 -0.88 21.85 -15.46
CA GLY A 187 -0.34 22.74 -16.50
C GLY A 187 -1.32 22.98 -17.65
N ASN A 188 -1.90 21.91 -18.20
CA ASN A 188 -2.92 22.01 -19.26
C ASN A 188 -4.23 22.61 -18.72
N TRP A 189 -4.52 22.45 -17.43
CA TRP A 189 -5.68 23.07 -16.78
C TRP A 189 -5.53 24.59 -16.67
N VAL A 190 -4.37 25.11 -16.27
CA VAL A 190 -4.10 26.56 -16.24
C VAL A 190 -4.11 27.17 -17.65
N GLU A 191 -3.67 26.41 -18.67
CA GLU A 191 -3.70 26.87 -20.07
C GLU A 191 -5.10 26.83 -20.71
N SER A 192 -5.92 25.83 -20.37
CA SER A 192 -7.27 25.66 -20.95
C SER A 192 -8.38 26.41 -20.19
N ASN A 193 -8.17 26.68 -18.91
CA ASN A 193 -8.98 27.58 -18.11
C ASN A 193 -8.04 28.68 -17.59
N PRO A 194 -7.94 29.84 -18.28
CA PRO A 194 -7.17 30.95 -17.75
C PRO A 194 -7.66 31.21 -16.33
N PRO A 195 -6.75 31.40 -15.35
CA PRO A 195 -7.17 31.72 -14.01
C PRO A 195 -8.17 32.87 -14.12
N VAL A 196 -9.36 32.70 -13.56
CA VAL A 196 -10.24 33.83 -13.28
C VAL A 196 -9.55 34.57 -12.15
N VAL A 197 -8.44 35.25 -12.47
CA VAL A 197 -7.96 36.38 -11.73
C VAL A 197 -9.11 37.34 -11.87
N ALA A 198 -9.92 37.47 -10.82
CA ALA A 198 -10.89 38.55 -10.76
C ALA A 198 -10.10 39.79 -11.15
N LYS A 199 -10.53 40.49 -12.21
CA LYS A 199 -9.85 41.72 -12.64
C LYS A 199 -9.71 42.55 -11.38
N ALA A 200 -8.47 42.72 -10.91
CA ALA A 200 -8.20 43.66 -9.83
C ALA A 200 -8.91 44.94 -10.25
N PRO A 201 -9.85 45.46 -9.45
CA PRO A 201 -10.68 46.58 -9.87
C PRO A 201 -9.75 47.67 -10.37
N THR A 202 -10.02 48.12 -11.60
CA THR A 202 -9.28 49.22 -12.25
C THR A 202 -9.11 50.33 -11.21
N PRO A 203 -7.88 50.85 -10.98
CA PRO A 203 -7.59 51.74 -9.87
C PRO A 203 -8.31 53.07 -10.06
N ALA A 204 -9.55 53.16 -9.57
CA ALA A 204 -10.33 54.38 -9.50
C ALA A 204 -10.85 54.60 -8.07
N GLY A 205 -11.28 53.55 -7.38
CA GLY A 205 -11.68 53.62 -5.96
C GLY A 205 -10.51 53.48 -4.98
N LYS A 206 -10.58 54.19 -3.84
CA LYS A 206 -9.65 54.07 -2.70
C LYS A 206 -9.85 52.72 -1.99
N LEU A 207 -9.25 51.65 -2.50
CA LEU A 207 -9.16 50.35 -1.83
C LEU A 207 -7.91 50.34 -0.95
N SER A 208 -8.05 50.02 0.34
CA SER A 208 -6.89 49.68 1.19
C SER A 208 -6.69 48.16 1.18
N SER A 209 -5.44 47.71 1.03
CA SER A 209 -5.10 46.29 1.02
C SER A 209 -3.85 46.03 1.84
N GLU A 210 -3.93 45.03 2.72
CA GLU A 210 -2.80 44.47 3.45
C GLU A 210 -2.62 43.01 3.02
N THR A 211 -1.41 42.61 2.61
CA THR A 211 -1.11 41.26 2.15
C THR A 211 -0.08 40.61 3.06
N HIS A 212 -0.35 39.39 3.48
CA HIS A 212 0.51 38.63 4.38
C HIS A 212 0.62 37.18 3.93
N THR A 213 1.83 36.63 3.99
CA THR A 213 2.11 35.22 3.71
C THR A 213 1.98 34.41 5.00
N LEU A 214 1.22 33.32 4.96
CA LEU A 214 1.12 32.40 6.08
C LEU A 214 2.38 31.52 6.18
N PRO A 215 2.73 31.02 7.38
CA PRO A 215 3.78 30.02 7.51
C PRO A 215 3.49 28.77 6.66
N ALA A 216 4.53 28.05 6.26
CA ALA A 216 4.41 26.83 5.47
C ALA A 216 3.43 25.86 6.12
N GLY A 217 2.43 25.40 5.36
CA GLY A 217 1.37 24.55 5.90
C GLY A 217 1.85 23.16 6.30
N VAL A 218 2.82 22.60 5.58
CA VAL A 218 3.36 21.26 5.82
C VAL A 218 4.85 21.35 6.16
N VAL A 219 5.25 20.69 7.23
CA VAL A 219 6.64 20.53 7.65
C VAL A 219 6.99 19.05 7.61
N LEU A 220 7.79 18.64 6.63
CA LEU A 220 8.25 17.26 6.47
C LEU A 220 9.70 17.12 6.93
N ASN A 221 9.95 16.21 7.86
CA ASN A 221 11.27 15.74 8.27
C ASN A 221 11.47 14.29 7.80
N ALA A 222 12.66 13.72 8.03
CA ALA A 222 12.98 12.36 7.59
C ALA A 222 11.99 11.29 8.11
N ASP A 223 11.57 11.40 9.38
CA ASP A 223 10.75 10.37 10.04
C ASP A 223 9.40 10.90 10.56
N SER A 224 9.14 12.20 10.44
CA SER A 224 7.97 12.86 11.01
C SER A 224 7.42 13.94 10.10
N ALA A 225 6.11 14.19 10.21
CA ALA A 225 5.46 15.31 9.55
C ALA A 225 4.66 16.13 10.56
N GLY A 226 4.64 17.44 10.37
CA GLY A 226 3.82 18.40 11.11
C GLY A 226 2.98 19.22 10.15
N LEU A 227 1.79 19.60 10.59
CA LEU A 227 0.90 20.47 9.84
C LEU A 227 0.57 21.73 10.64
N ASN A 228 0.77 22.88 10.03
CA ASN A 228 0.56 24.17 10.66
C ASN A 228 -0.86 24.67 10.42
N GLN A 229 -1.65 24.74 11.49
CA GLN A 229 -2.97 25.35 11.49
C GLN A 229 -2.83 26.82 11.84
N THR A 230 -3.51 27.70 11.10
CA THR A 230 -3.46 29.14 11.34
C THR A 230 -4.83 29.66 11.75
N ARG A 231 -4.87 30.53 12.76
CA ARG A 231 -6.07 31.25 13.20
C ARG A 231 -5.83 32.74 13.07
N LEU A 232 -6.76 33.43 12.42
CA LEU A 232 -6.79 34.88 12.24
C LEU A 232 -7.94 35.44 13.08
N PRO A 233 -7.67 36.04 14.25
CA PRO A 233 -8.70 36.69 15.05
C PRO A 233 -9.29 37.88 14.28
N VAL A 234 -10.63 37.95 14.24
CA VAL A 234 -11.34 39.06 13.58
C VAL A 234 -12.07 39.87 14.64
N TYR A 235 -11.77 41.16 14.68
CA TYR A 235 -12.30 42.12 15.63
C TYR A 235 -13.19 43.13 14.94
N GLU A 236 -14.26 43.51 15.63
CA GLU A 236 -15.02 44.71 15.39
C GLU A 236 -14.34 45.88 16.11
N VAL A 237 -14.13 46.97 15.39
CA VAL A 237 -13.65 48.24 15.91
C VAL A 237 -14.78 49.26 15.78
N LEU A 238 -15.23 49.81 16.91
CA LEU A 238 -16.23 50.88 16.95
C LEU A 238 -15.53 52.23 16.93
N GLU A 239 -15.66 52.97 15.83
CA GLU A 239 -15.28 54.39 15.77
C GLU A 239 -16.46 55.27 16.25
N GLY A 240 -16.20 56.19 17.17
CA GLY A 240 -17.16 57.24 17.57
C GLY A 240 -17.74 57.19 18.99
N GLY A 241 -17.07 56.56 19.95
CA GLY A 241 -17.40 56.70 21.38
C GLY A 241 -16.81 57.97 22.01
N TRP A 242 -17.44 58.53 23.04
CA TRP A 242 -16.98 59.73 23.79
C TRP A 242 -15.58 59.61 24.42
N ASN A 243 -14.95 58.43 24.40
CA ASN A 243 -13.57 58.23 24.83
C ASN A 243 -12.63 58.16 23.63
N ILE A 244 -11.93 59.26 23.37
CA ILE A 244 -10.85 59.38 22.36
C ILE A 244 -9.66 58.43 22.67
N TRP A 245 -9.67 57.74 23.82
CA TRP A 245 -8.58 56.92 24.34
C TRP A 245 -8.92 55.43 24.49
N SER A 246 -10.11 54.97 24.09
CA SER A 246 -10.46 53.54 24.13
C SER A 246 -11.35 53.16 22.95
N SER A 247 -10.76 52.73 21.84
CA SER A 247 -11.47 51.92 20.85
C SER A 247 -11.84 50.59 21.53
N GLU A 248 -13.11 50.37 21.84
CA GLU A 248 -13.56 49.07 22.32
C GLU A 248 -13.47 48.06 21.16
N THR A 249 -12.39 47.27 21.14
CA THR A 249 -12.23 46.18 20.18
C THR A 249 -13.00 44.96 20.68
N LYS A 250 -13.96 44.49 19.91
CA LYS A 250 -14.77 43.32 20.25
C LYS A 250 -14.45 42.17 19.30
N MET A 251 -14.14 41.01 19.85
CA MET A 251 -13.88 39.83 19.03
C MET A 251 -15.18 39.31 18.39
N LEU A 252 -15.22 39.24 17.06
CA LEU A 252 -16.37 38.70 16.32
C LEU A 252 -16.24 37.20 16.08
N GLY A 253 -15.02 36.73 15.82
CA GLY A 253 -14.77 35.35 15.48
C GLY A 253 -13.31 35.09 15.13
N GLU A 254 -13.06 33.89 14.61
CA GLU A 254 -11.74 33.48 14.12
C GLU A 254 -11.88 32.87 12.74
N LEU A 255 -11.09 33.36 11.80
CA LEU A 255 -10.91 32.70 10.51
C LEU A 255 -9.82 31.63 10.67
N ARG A 256 -10.21 30.36 10.53
CA ARG A 256 -9.34 29.20 10.71
C ARG A 256 -8.91 28.66 9.36
N ILE A 257 -7.60 28.52 9.15
CA ILE A 257 -7.00 27.76 8.06
C ILE A 257 -6.44 26.46 8.64
N TYR A 258 -6.99 25.31 8.22
CA TYR A 258 -6.61 24.01 8.76
C TYR A 258 -6.53 22.93 7.67
N PRO A 259 -5.73 21.88 7.89
CA PRO A 259 -5.61 20.75 6.99
C PRO A 259 -6.63 19.65 7.34
N GLU A 260 -7.12 18.95 6.32
CA GLU A 260 -7.73 17.64 6.42
C GLU A 260 -6.78 16.60 5.79
N LEU A 261 -6.75 15.38 6.35
CA LEU A 261 -5.89 14.28 5.89
C LEU A 261 -6.70 13.06 5.51
N VAL A 262 -6.31 12.39 4.42
CA VAL A 262 -6.82 11.06 4.04
C VAL A 262 -5.67 10.19 3.54
N SER A 263 -5.74 8.87 3.76
CA SER A 263 -4.69 7.93 3.35
C SER A 263 -4.87 7.37 1.94
N SER A 264 -6.03 7.59 1.31
CA SER A 264 -6.34 7.09 -0.02
C SER A 264 -7.49 7.86 -0.65
N LEU A 265 -7.46 8.01 -1.98
CA LEU A 265 -8.55 8.59 -2.76
C LEU A 265 -9.34 7.54 -3.55
N LEU A 266 -8.78 6.35 -3.80
CA LEU A 266 -9.43 5.29 -4.60
C LEU A 266 -9.96 4.14 -3.74
N LEU A 267 -9.35 3.91 -2.58
CA LEU A 267 -9.60 2.77 -1.69
C LEU A 267 -10.41 3.20 -0.47
N LYS A 268 -11.13 2.23 0.11
CA LYS A 268 -11.86 2.42 1.36
C LYS A 268 -10.87 2.61 2.52
N THR A 269 -11.07 3.66 3.30
CA THR A 269 -10.26 3.97 4.50
C THR A 269 -11.10 3.81 5.76
N VAL A 270 -10.54 3.19 6.81
CA VAL A 270 -11.17 3.10 8.14
C VAL A 270 -10.27 3.76 9.17
N GLY A 271 -10.49 5.06 9.41
CA GLY A 271 -9.69 5.86 10.35
C GLY A 271 -8.20 5.90 9.99
N ASP A 272 -7.32 5.83 11.00
CA ASP A 272 -5.85 5.90 10.87
C ASP A 272 -5.21 4.56 10.38
N ALA A 273 -5.99 3.68 9.76
CA ALA A 273 -5.50 2.40 9.24
C ALA A 273 -4.95 2.55 7.81
N THR A 274 -4.01 1.68 7.45
CA THR A 274 -3.61 1.45 6.07
C THR A 274 -4.85 1.15 5.22
N PRO A 275 -5.00 1.76 4.03
CA PRO A 275 -6.11 1.45 3.13
C PRO A 275 -6.19 -0.04 2.80
N ASP A 276 -7.42 -0.57 2.68
CA ASP A 276 -7.65 -1.96 2.31
C ASP A 276 -7.96 -2.06 0.81
N ALA A 277 -7.25 -2.94 0.11
CA ALA A 277 -7.43 -3.16 -1.32
C ALA A 277 -7.85 -4.59 -1.66
N HIS A 278 -8.14 -5.47 -0.69
CA HIS A 278 -8.34 -6.91 -0.92
C HIS A 278 -9.52 -7.25 -1.85
N ASP A 279 -10.64 -6.54 -1.69
CA ASP A 279 -11.93 -6.85 -2.34
C ASP A 279 -12.24 -5.94 -3.53
N LEU A 280 -11.22 -5.48 -4.25
CA LEU A 280 -11.37 -4.63 -5.43
C LEU A 280 -11.13 -5.38 -6.74
N SER A 281 -11.49 -4.74 -7.84
CA SER A 281 -11.19 -5.15 -9.20
C SER A 281 -10.56 -4.02 -10.01
N LEU A 282 -9.87 -4.39 -11.09
CA LEU A 282 -9.27 -3.41 -12.00
C LEU A 282 -10.36 -2.52 -12.63
N GLU A 283 -11.51 -3.10 -12.96
CA GLU A 283 -12.64 -2.42 -13.56
C GLU A 283 -13.28 -1.40 -12.60
N GLU A 284 -13.34 -1.71 -11.30
CA GLU A 284 -13.77 -0.75 -10.28
C GLU A 284 -12.78 0.41 -10.15
N LEU A 285 -11.47 0.13 -10.12
CA LEU A 285 -10.44 1.18 -10.08
C LEU A 285 -10.47 2.06 -11.33
N TRP A 286 -10.68 1.50 -12.52
CA TRP A 286 -10.84 2.28 -13.75
C TRP A 286 -12.06 3.17 -13.79
N ARG A 287 -13.14 2.73 -13.14
CA ARG A 287 -14.40 3.48 -13.04
C ARG A 287 -14.44 4.37 -11.81
N ALA A 288 -13.42 4.33 -10.95
CA ALA A 288 -13.34 5.15 -9.76
C ALA A 288 -13.56 6.61 -10.17
N PRO A 289 -14.57 7.28 -9.58
CA PRO A 289 -14.89 8.65 -9.91
C PRO A 289 -13.81 9.57 -9.36
N ILE A 290 -13.17 10.29 -10.26
CA ILE A 290 -12.19 11.32 -9.94
C ILE A 290 -12.85 12.65 -10.28
N GLN A 291 -13.04 13.48 -9.26
CA GLN A 291 -13.55 14.81 -9.50
C GLN A 291 -12.45 15.65 -10.16
N THR A 292 -12.75 16.20 -11.34
CA THR A 292 -11.87 17.11 -12.10
C THR A 292 -12.54 18.46 -12.21
N ALA A 293 -11.82 19.48 -12.68
CA ALA A 293 -12.40 20.79 -12.97
C ALA A 293 -13.55 20.74 -14.01
N ASN A 294 -13.59 19.70 -14.84
CA ASN A 294 -14.63 19.49 -15.85
C ASN A 294 -15.77 18.59 -15.36
N GLY A 295 -15.84 18.34 -14.04
CA GLY A 295 -16.76 17.40 -13.41
C GLY A 295 -16.14 16.04 -13.13
N GLU A 296 -16.98 15.08 -12.77
CA GLU A 296 -16.57 13.70 -12.48
C GLU A 296 -16.06 13.00 -13.73
N GLN A 297 -14.81 12.55 -13.71
CA GLN A 297 -14.19 11.75 -14.76
C GLN A 297 -13.69 10.44 -14.20
N ARG A 298 -13.72 9.39 -15.01
CA ARG A 298 -13.16 8.08 -14.64
C ARG A 298 -11.64 8.10 -14.77
N LEU A 299 -10.94 7.35 -13.93
CA LEU A 299 -9.49 7.20 -14.02
C LEU A 299 -9.00 6.85 -15.44
N GLN A 300 -9.71 5.96 -16.12
CA GLN A 300 -9.37 5.60 -17.50
C GLN A 300 -9.47 6.79 -18.49
N GLN A 301 -10.46 7.66 -18.32
CA GLN A 301 -10.63 8.85 -19.17
C GLN A 301 -9.52 9.87 -18.91
N LEU A 302 -9.07 9.97 -17.67
CA LEU A 302 -7.98 10.83 -17.28
C LEU A 302 -6.64 10.35 -17.87
N LEU A 303 -6.36 9.05 -17.79
CA LEU A 303 -5.17 8.46 -18.41
C LEU A 303 -5.15 8.65 -19.94
N ALA A 304 -6.32 8.73 -20.56
CA ALA A 304 -6.45 9.01 -22.00
C ALA A 304 -6.14 10.47 -22.39
N GLN A 305 -6.07 11.40 -21.43
CA GLN A 305 -5.73 12.81 -21.68
C GLN A 305 -4.21 13.07 -21.64
N ILE A 306 -3.43 12.09 -21.21
CA ILE A 306 -1.97 12.19 -21.16
C ILE A 306 -1.40 12.22 -22.58
N ASP A 307 -0.30 12.95 -22.74
CA ASP A 307 0.47 13.03 -23.98
C ASP A 307 0.73 11.64 -24.55
N ALA A 308 0.57 11.51 -25.87
CA ALA A 308 0.63 10.21 -26.55
C ALA A 308 1.97 9.47 -26.34
N ALA A 309 3.06 10.20 -26.09
CA ALA A 309 4.38 9.63 -25.82
C ALA A 309 4.47 8.95 -24.44
N ASP A 310 3.78 9.50 -23.43
CA ASP A 310 3.83 9.03 -22.04
C ASP A 310 2.66 8.10 -21.70
N ARG A 311 1.64 8.02 -22.56
CA ARG A 311 0.42 7.24 -22.33
C ARG A 311 0.71 5.73 -22.22
N PRO A 312 0.35 5.07 -21.11
CA PRO A 312 0.50 3.62 -20.99
C PRO A 312 -0.55 2.91 -21.85
N ASN A 313 -0.15 1.79 -22.49
CA ASN A 313 -1.12 0.88 -23.06
C ASN A 313 -1.77 0.08 -21.91
N LEU A 314 -3.07 0.31 -21.68
CA LEU A 314 -3.83 -0.36 -20.62
C LEU A 314 -4.26 -1.80 -20.98
N GLN A 315 -4.01 -2.21 -22.23
CA GLN A 315 -4.22 -3.56 -22.74
C GLN A 315 -2.97 -4.01 -23.51
N PRO A 316 -1.82 -4.22 -22.81
CA PRO A 316 -0.64 -4.82 -23.42
C PRO A 316 -0.93 -6.23 -23.94
N ASP A 317 -0.01 -6.79 -24.72
CA ASP A 317 -0.04 -8.24 -24.93
C ASP A 317 0.25 -8.93 -23.59
N TRP A 318 -0.80 -9.42 -22.93
CA TRP A 318 -0.69 -10.07 -21.62
C TRP A 318 0.21 -11.31 -21.62
N ARG A 319 0.54 -11.87 -22.80
CA ARG A 319 1.45 -13.02 -22.94
C ARG A 319 2.91 -12.61 -23.11
N ASP A 320 3.18 -11.34 -23.38
CA ASP A 320 4.53 -10.79 -23.46
C ASP A 320 4.92 -10.13 -22.13
N TYR A 321 5.73 -10.84 -21.34
CA TYR A 321 6.25 -10.35 -20.06
C TYR A 321 6.91 -8.96 -20.20
N SER A 322 7.69 -8.73 -21.27
CA SER A 322 8.45 -7.49 -21.45
C SER A 322 7.53 -6.31 -21.78
N ASP A 323 6.48 -6.53 -22.58
CA ASP A 323 5.49 -5.48 -22.85
C ASP A 323 4.70 -5.16 -21.56
N VAL A 324 4.22 -6.18 -20.84
CA VAL A 324 3.50 -5.98 -19.58
C VAL A 324 4.34 -5.22 -18.56
N GLU A 325 5.61 -5.59 -18.36
CA GLU A 325 6.51 -4.91 -17.43
C GLU A 325 6.75 -3.45 -17.84
N THR A 326 6.93 -3.20 -19.14
CA THR A 326 7.12 -1.84 -19.67
C THR A 326 5.88 -0.98 -19.46
N GLN A 327 4.68 -1.49 -19.75
CA GLN A 327 3.44 -0.74 -19.54
C GLN A 327 3.13 -0.54 -18.06
N CYS A 328 3.43 -1.53 -17.21
CA CYS A 328 3.34 -1.40 -15.76
C CYS A 328 4.22 -0.24 -15.26
N ARG A 329 5.47 -0.16 -15.71
CA ARG A 329 6.39 0.92 -15.35
C ARG A 329 5.86 2.28 -15.79
N ARG A 330 5.36 2.39 -17.03
CA ARG A 330 4.75 3.63 -17.55
C ARG A 330 3.54 4.03 -16.72
N LEU A 331 2.66 3.09 -16.40
CA LEU A 331 1.49 3.33 -15.57
C LEU A 331 1.89 3.82 -14.17
N LYS A 332 2.91 3.22 -13.54
CA LYS A 332 3.43 3.64 -12.24
C LYS A 332 3.93 5.09 -12.26
N LEU A 333 4.72 5.46 -13.28
CA LEU A 333 5.24 6.81 -13.45
C LEU A 333 4.13 7.81 -13.69
N VAL A 334 3.21 7.49 -14.61
CA VAL A 334 2.04 8.32 -14.89
C VAL A 334 1.22 8.55 -13.63
N MET A 335 0.87 7.50 -12.89
CA MET A 335 0.08 7.65 -11.67
C MET A 335 0.80 8.50 -10.62
N LYS A 336 2.14 8.45 -10.57
CA LYS A 336 2.95 9.32 -9.71
C LYS A 336 2.92 10.78 -10.18
N ASP A 337 3.06 11.05 -11.48
CA ASP A 337 2.96 12.39 -12.08
C ASP A 337 1.57 13.01 -11.90
N LEU A 338 0.55 12.15 -11.88
CA LEU A 338 -0.83 12.42 -11.53
C LEU A 338 -1.06 12.67 -10.02
N GLY A 339 -0.02 12.53 -9.19
CA GLY A 339 -0.07 12.86 -7.78
C GLY A 339 -0.67 11.76 -6.89
N PHE A 340 -0.90 10.55 -7.40
CA PHE A 340 -1.38 9.45 -6.57
C PHE A 340 -0.29 8.94 -5.62
N ASN A 341 -0.70 8.73 -4.37
CA ASN A 341 0.14 8.22 -3.30
C ASN A 341 0.47 6.73 -3.49
N LYS A 342 1.37 6.20 -2.64
CA LYS A 342 1.84 4.81 -2.82
C LYS A 342 0.73 3.77 -2.74
N PHE A 343 -0.35 4.01 -1.96
CA PHE A 343 -1.43 3.04 -1.78
C PHE A 343 -2.30 2.94 -3.03
N ASP A 344 -2.80 4.08 -3.52
CA ASP A 344 -3.63 4.15 -4.72
C ASP A 344 -2.88 3.63 -5.95
N ARG A 345 -1.59 4.00 -6.10
CA ARG A 345 -0.74 3.48 -7.18
C ARG A 345 -0.58 1.97 -7.11
N ASN A 346 -0.19 1.43 -5.94
CA ASN A 346 0.13 0.01 -5.82
C ASN A 346 -1.10 -0.89 -5.90
N ALA A 347 -2.26 -0.44 -5.45
CA ALA A 347 -3.51 -1.16 -5.69
C ALA A 347 -3.78 -1.30 -7.19
N LEU A 348 -3.64 -0.20 -7.93
CA LEU A 348 -3.83 -0.23 -9.38
C LEU A 348 -2.83 -1.13 -10.10
N LEU A 349 -1.53 -1.03 -9.76
CA LEU A 349 -0.48 -1.87 -10.35
C LEU A 349 -0.72 -3.35 -10.07
N TYR A 350 -1.12 -3.71 -8.85
CA TYR A 350 -1.46 -5.09 -8.49
C TYR A 350 -2.57 -5.64 -9.40
N TYR A 351 -3.68 -4.92 -9.54
CA TYR A 351 -4.81 -5.38 -10.34
C TYR A 351 -4.55 -5.34 -11.85
N PHE A 352 -3.69 -4.43 -12.31
CA PHE A 352 -3.19 -4.41 -13.68
C PHE A 352 -2.37 -5.68 -13.97
N LEU A 353 -1.38 -5.99 -13.12
CA LEU A 353 -0.52 -7.16 -13.27
C LEU A 353 -1.30 -8.47 -13.10
N ASN A 354 -2.37 -8.51 -12.30
CA ASN A 354 -3.20 -9.69 -12.11
C ASN A 354 -3.87 -10.20 -13.41
N LYS A 355 -3.89 -9.40 -14.49
CA LYS A 355 -4.32 -9.85 -15.82
C LYS A 355 -3.24 -10.66 -16.56
N SER A 356 -1.97 -10.53 -16.18
CA SER A 356 -0.87 -11.34 -16.71
C SER A 356 -0.91 -12.76 -16.14
N PRO A 357 -0.72 -13.81 -16.96
CA PRO A 357 -0.63 -15.18 -16.49
C PRO A 357 0.60 -15.39 -15.58
N ASP A 358 1.67 -14.61 -15.79
CA ASP A 358 2.90 -14.71 -15.00
C ASP A 358 2.70 -14.23 -13.57
N TRP A 359 1.75 -13.31 -13.30
CA TRP A 359 1.55 -12.72 -11.98
C TRP A 359 1.34 -13.75 -10.86
N LYS A 360 0.65 -14.85 -11.19
CA LYS A 360 0.38 -15.96 -10.25
C LYS A 360 1.63 -16.69 -9.76
N ASN A 361 2.74 -16.56 -10.48
CA ASN A 361 4.02 -17.15 -10.11
C ASN A 361 4.75 -16.33 -9.03
N PHE A 362 4.25 -15.12 -8.70
CA PHE A 362 4.86 -14.22 -7.70
C PHE A 362 4.03 -14.08 -6.42
N ASN A 363 2.95 -14.84 -6.32
CA ASN A 363 2.10 -14.97 -5.14
C ASN A 363 1.95 -16.45 -4.78
N ILE A 364 3.07 -17.05 -4.38
CA ILE A 364 3.18 -18.45 -4.02
C ILE A 364 3.01 -18.56 -2.50
N SER A 365 2.02 -19.35 -2.08
CA SER A 365 1.84 -19.70 -0.67
C SER A 365 2.92 -20.67 -0.21
N MET A 366 3.21 -20.68 1.09
CA MET A 366 4.16 -21.63 1.68
C MET A 366 3.77 -23.08 1.38
N GLN A 367 2.48 -23.41 1.45
CA GLN A 367 1.99 -24.76 1.13
C GLN A 367 2.30 -25.14 -0.32
N ARG A 368 2.08 -24.22 -1.27
CA ARG A 368 2.32 -24.47 -2.69
C ARG A 368 3.82 -24.58 -3.01
N ALA A 369 4.68 -23.78 -2.37
CA ALA A 369 6.13 -23.90 -2.54
C ALA A 369 6.68 -25.23 -1.98
N MET A 370 5.99 -25.83 -1.00
CA MET A 370 6.39 -27.12 -0.43
C MET A 370 5.90 -28.33 -1.24
N THR A 371 5.05 -28.16 -2.26
CA THR A 371 4.68 -29.28 -3.15
C THR A 371 5.86 -29.67 -4.03
N ASP A 372 5.90 -30.91 -4.53
CA ASP A 372 6.98 -31.34 -5.43
C ASP A 372 6.82 -30.83 -6.88
N GLU A 373 5.71 -30.14 -7.17
CA GLU A 373 5.48 -29.44 -8.44
C GLU A 373 6.45 -28.25 -8.62
N ILE A 374 6.82 -27.56 -7.53
CA ILE A 374 7.71 -26.40 -7.58
C ILE A 374 9.11 -26.79 -7.13
N ARG A 375 9.98 -27.04 -8.13
CA ARG A 375 11.42 -27.30 -7.90
C ARG A 375 12.14 -26.01 -7.47
N PRO A 376 13.24 -26.07 -6.70
CA PRO A 376 13.97 -24.88 -6.25
C PRO A 376 14.43 -23.98 -7.40
N LYS A 377 14.94 -24.58 -8.49
CA LYS A 377 15.35 -23.81 -9.68
C LYS A 377 14.20 -22.99 -10.28
N LEU A 378 12.98 -23.54 -10.24
CA LEU A 378 11.79 -22.84 -10.73
C LEU A 378 11.38 -21.73 -9.76
N LEU A 379 11.50 -21.97 -8.45
CA LEU A 379 11.27 -20.95 -7.42
C LEU A 379 12.26 -19.78 -7.53
N GLU A 380 13.53 -20.06 -7.78
CA GLU A 380 14.58 -19.06 -8.05
C GLU A 380 14.28 -18.29 -9.35
N GLN A 381 13.83 -18.98 -10.40
CA GLN A 381 13.42 -18.35 -11.64
C GLN A 381 12.26 -17.37 -11.39
N TYR A 382 11.22 -17.79 -10.66
CA TYR A 382 10.11 -16.89 -10.30
C TYR A 382 10.56 -15.71 -9.44
N ARG A 383 11.48 -15.92 -8.50
CA ARG A 383 12.06 -14.81 -7.73
C ARG A 383 12.80 -13.80 -8.64
N SER A 384 13.51 -14.28 -9.66
CA SER A 384 14.32 -13.45 -10.56
C SER A 384 13.50 -12.61 -11.55
N THR A 385 12.29 -13.06 -11.91
CA THR A 385 11.40 -12.38 -12.87
C THR A 385 10.23 -11.68 -12.19
N ASN A 386 10.47 -11.03 -11.05
CA ASN A 386 9.45 -10.39 -10.20
C ASN A 386 9.02 -8.99 -10.69
N PHE A 387 8.83 -8.77 -12.00
CA PHE A 387 8.48 -7.46 -12.54
C PHE A 387 9.38 -6.31 -12.02
N SER A 388 10.67 -6.57 -11.74
CA SER A 388 11.59 -5.61 -11.14
C SER A 388 11.81 -4.36 -12.01
N GLY A 389 11.52 -4.43 -13.31
CA GLY A 389 11.49 -3.26 -14.18
C GLY A 389 10.35 -2.27 -13.85
N CYS A 390 9.29 -2.73 -13.19
CA CYS A 390 8.15 -1.93 -12.74
C CYS A 390 8.11 -1.73 -11.22
N LEU A 391 8.19 -2.83 -10.46
CA LEU A 391 7.98 -2.87 -9.01
C LEU A 391 9.32 -2.92 -8.26
N ALA A 392 9.42 -2.12 -7.22
CA ALA A 392 10.53 -2.13 -6.30
C ALA A 392 10.15 -2.88 -5.00
N PRO A 393 11.12 -3.30 -4.16
CA PRO A 393 10.82 -4.04 -2.92
C PRO A 393 9.79 -3.35 -2.01
N GLU A 394 9.82 -2.01 -1.95
CA GLU A 394 8.86 -1.21 -1.21
C GLU A 394 7.43 -1.32 -1.73
N ASP A 395 7.23 -1.51 -3.04
CA ASP A 395 5.90 -1.66 -3.63
C ASP A 395 5.24 -2.97 -3.16
N TYR A 396 6.02 -4.05 -3.11
CA TYR A 396 5.57 -5.34 -2.56
C TYR A 396 5.17 -5.22 -1.09
N TRP A 397 5.94 -4.46 -0.31
CA TRP A 397 5.62 -4.21 1.09
C TRP A 397 4.32 -3.41 1.24
N VAL A 398 4.13 -2.36 0.41
CA VAL A 398 2.90 -1.58 0.37
C VAL A 398 1.71 -2.45 -0.04
N MET A 399 1.81 -3.24 -1.11
CA MET A 399 0.77 -4.17 -1.54
C MET A 399 0.38 -5.14 -0.41
N LYS A 400 1.36 -5.74 0.26
CA LYS A 400 1.13 -6.65 1.38
C LYS A 400 0.46 -5.95 2.58
N SER A 401 0.83 -4.70 2.86
CA SER A 401 0.21 -3.90 3.92
C SER A 401 -1.27 -3.59 3.64
N MET A 402 -1.66 -3.54 2.36
CA MET A 402 -3.05 -3.40 1.90
C MET A 402 -3.78 -4.75 1.74
N ARG A 403 -3.24 -5.83 2.33
CA ARG A 403 -3.80 -7.20 2.28
C ARG A 403 -3.88 -7.81 0.88
N LEU A 404 -3.08 -7.30 -0.06
CA LEU A 404 -2.93 -7.90 -1.37
C LEU A 404 -1.98 -9.10 -1.28
N ALA A 405 -2.30 -10.15 -2.01
CA ALA A 405 -1.57 -11.40 -1.95
C ALA A 405 -0.32 -11.31 -2.85
N VAL A 406 0.83 -11.03 -2.23
CA VAL A 406 2.14 -10.94 -2.88
C VAL A 406 3.22 -11.45 -1.92
N ASN A 407 4.32 -11.98 -2.47
CA ASN A 407 5.49 -12.32 -1.68
C ASN A 407 6.48 -11.15 -1.61
N THR A 408 6.87 -10.74 -0.40
CA THR A 408 8.00 -9.82 -0.19
C THR A 408 9.34 -10.57 -0.27
N GLU A 409 10.46 -9.85 -0.31
CA GLU A 409 11.80 -10.48 -0.27
C GLU A 409 11.96 -11.43 0.93
N GLN A 410 11.46 -11.03 2.10
CA GLN A 410 11.46 -11.85 3.30
C GLN A 410 10.63 -13.14 3.13
N ASP A 411 9.48 -13.06 2.43
CA ASP A 411 8.70 -14.26 2.14
C ASP A 411 9.47 -15.19 1.21
N TRP A 412 10.10 -14.66 0.16
CA TRP A 412 10.92 -15.43 -0.76
C TRP A 412 12.09 -16.13 -0.05
N ASP A 413 12.75 -15.46 0.87
CA ASP A 413 13.82 -16.05 1.68
C ASP A 413 13.28 -17.18 2.56
N ALA A 414 12.12 -16.99 3.21
CA ALA A 414 11.47 -18.03 4.01
C ALA A 414 11.02 -19.24 3.18
N LEU A 415 10.54 -19.01 1.95
CA LEU A 415 10.19 -20.08 1.01
C LEU A 415 11.44 -20.86 0.59
N ALA A 416 12.51 -20.16 0.21
CA ALA A 416 13.77 -20.75 -0.20
C ALA A 416 14.41 -21.57 0.94
N SER A 417 14.49 -21.01 2.16
CA SER A 417 15.06 -21.70 3.31
C SER A 417 14.27 -22.96 3.68
N SER A 418 12.94 -22.87 3.62
CA SER A 418 12.06 -24.00 3.92
C SER A 418 12.18 -25.10 2.86
N ARG A 419 12.33 -24.73 1.57
CA ARG A 419 12.55 -25.69 0.49
C ARG A 419 13.92 -26.33 0.58
N GLN A 420 14.97 -25.55 0.85
CA GLN A 420 16.32 -26.07 1.05
C GLN A 420 16.37 -27.04 2.24
N LYS A 421 15.63 -26.76 3.32
CA LYS A 421 15.49 -27.69 4.45
C LYS A 421 14.81 -28.99 4.04
N LYS A 422 13.72 -28.92 3.26
CA LYS A 422 13.06 -30.11 2.69
C LYS A 422 14.04 -30.92 1.83
N GLU A 423 14.77 -30.29 0.93
CA GLU A 423 15.73 -30.98 0.07
C GLU A 423 16.92 -31.53 0.84
N GLY A 424 17.43 -30.83 1.85
CA GLY A 424 18.49 -31.33 2.72
C GLY A 424 18.12 -32.64 3.42
N ILE A 425 16.83 -32.84 3.71
CA ILE A 425 16.31 -34.10 4.27
C ILE A 425 16.21 -35.19 3.19
N LEU A 426 15.72 -34.87 1.99
CA LEU A 426 15.43 -35.88 0.96
C LEU A 426 16.66 -36.31 0.13
N ASN A 427 17.57 -35.37 -0.16
CA ASN A 427 18.67 -35.55 -1.12
C ASN A 427 19.64 -36.69 -0.76
N PRO A 428 20.10 -36.87 0.50
CA PRO A 428 21.03 -37.93 0.85
C PRO A 428 20.46 -39.31 0.51
N VAL A 429 19.21 -39.54 0.91
CA VAL A 429 18.49 -40.80 0.69
C VAL A 429 18.25 -41.06 -0.79
N GLN A 430 17.81 -40.05 -1.55
CA GLN A 430 17.62 -40.20 -3.00
C GLN A 430 18.92 -40.44 -3.76
N SER A 431 20.02 -39.80 -3.35
CA SER A 431 21.32 -39.97 -3.98
C SER A 431 21.82 -41.41 -3.78
N ALA A 432 21.84 -41.87 -2.53
CA ALA A 432 22.26 -43.23 -2.20
C ALA A 432 21.31 -44.27 -2.80
N GLY A 433 19.99 -44.02 -2.76
CA GLY A 433 18.98 -44.88 -3.36
C GLY A 433 19.11 -45.02 -4.87
N ARG A 434 19.44 -43.94 -5.61
CA ARG A 434 19.72 -44.01 -7.05
C ARG A 434 20.98 -44.82 -7.36
N GLN A 435 22.04 -44.63 -6.58
CA GLN A 435 23.29 -45.37 -6.75
C GLN A 435 23.12 -46.85 -6.41
N LEU A 436 22.40 -47.17 -5.33
CA LEU A 436 22.02 -48.53 -4.95
C LEU A 436 21.18 -49.18 -6.05
N LEU A 437 20.13 -48.51 -6.53
CA LEU A 437 19.26 -49.01 -7.58
C LEU A 437 20.02 -49.24 -8.90
N ALA A 438 20.92 -48.34 -9.27
CA ALA A 438 21.76 -48.49 -10.45
C ALA A 438 22.67 -49.73 -10.33
N ALA A 439 23.29 -49.93 -9.17
CA ALA A 439 24.10 -51.10 -8.89
C ALA A 439 23.29 -52.39 -8.98
N LEU A 440 22.12 -52.45 -8.34
CA LEU A 440 21.27 -53.64 -8.28
C LEU A 440 20.60 -54.02 -9.61
N LYS A 441 20.49 -53.09 -10.56
CA LYS A 441 19.95 -53.33 -11.91
C LYS A 441 20.97 -53.91 -12.87
N SER A 442 22.26 -53.96 -12.51
CA SER A 442 23.28 -54.54 -13.37
C SER A 442 23.07 -56.06 -13.50
N PRO A 443 23.14 -56.63 -14.72
CA PRO A 443 23.00 -58.07 -14.92
C PRO A 443 24.24 -58.87 -14.51
N ASP A 444 25.40 -58.20 -14.35
CA ASP A 444 26.67 -58.81 -13.95
C ASP A 444 26.91 -58.64 -12.45
N LYS A 445 26.99 -59.76 -11.72
CA LYS A 445 27.24 -59.81 -10.27
C LYS A 445 28.55 -59.11 -9.88
N ASP A 446 29.60 -59.20 -10.69
CA ASP A 446 30.88 -58.59 -10.37
C ASP A 446 30.84 -57.08 -10.58
N GLU A 447 30.04 -56.60 -11.53
CA GLU A 447 29.72 -55.18 -11.70
C GLU A 447 28.86 -54.66 -10.54
N VAL A 448 27.84 -55.41 -10.11
CA VAL A 448 27.04 -55.07 -8.91
C VAL A 448 27.96 -54.88 -7.70
N ALA A 449 28.87 -55.83 -7.45
CA ALA A 449 29.79 -55.76 -6.31
C ALA A 449 30.72 -54.53 -6.39
N ARG A 450 31.26 -54.21 -7.58
CA ARG A 450 32.12 -53.04 -7.80
C ARG A 450 31.39 -51.72 -7.57
N GLN A 451 30.13 -51.62 -8.01
CA GLN A 451 29.32 -50.42 -7.82
C GLN A 451 28.81 -50.27 -6.39
N LEU A 452 28.56 -51.37 -5.67
CA LEU A 452 28.19 -51.35 -4.26
C LEU A 452 29.36 -51.00 -3.34
N TYR A 453 30.58 -51.46 -3.64
CA TYR A 453 31.76 -51.24 -2.77
C TYR A 453 31.92 -49.79 -2.25
N PRO A 454 31.88 -48.73 -3.08
CA PRO A 454 32.01 -47.35 -2.60
C PRO A 454 30.78 -46.84 -1.81
N LEU A 455 29.63 -47.50 -1.92
CA LEU A 455 28.37 -47.12 -1.28
C LEU A 455 28.23 -47.67 0.13
N LEU A 456 28.90 -48.78 0.43
CA LEU A 456 28.74 -49.52 1.68
C LEU A 456 29.84 -49.17 2.68
N ASN A 457 29.47 -49.02 3.95
CA ASN A 457 30.42 -48.88 5.05
C ASN A 457 29.80 -49.38 6.35
N THR A 458 30.49 -50.20 7.14
CA THR A 458 30.07 -50.46 8.53
C THR A 458 31.15 -50.01 9.50
N GLU A 459 30.75 -49.64 10.71
CA GLU A 459 31.70 -49.43 11.81
C GLU A 459 32.47 -50.71 12.16
N LYS A 460 31.85 -51.88 11.97
CA LYS A 460 32.40 -53.18 12.37
C LYS A 460 33.45 -53.74 11.41
N ALA A 461 33.33 -53.48 10.09
CA ALA A 461 34.19 -54.07 9.06
C ALA A 461 34.69 -53.08 7.99
N GLY A 462 34.30 -51.79 8.06
CA GLY A 462 34.82 -50.73 7.20
C GLY A 462 34.24 -50.70 5.78
N ASN A 463 34.99 -50.08 4.86
CA ASN A 463 34.56 -49.80 3.48
C ASN A 463 34.19 -51.09 2.71
N GLY A 464 33.10 -51.02 1.95
CA GLY A 464 32.64 -52.15 1.13
C GLY A 464 31.92 -53.25 1.89
N SER A 465 31.60 -53.01 3.17
CA SER A 465 30.78 -53.89 4.01
C SER A 465 29.49 -53.19 4.44
N VAL A 466 28.43 -53.96 4.73
CA VAL A 466 27.16 -53.45 5.27
C VAL A 466 26.57 -54.41 6.31
N LEU A 467 25.84 -53.88 7.29
CA LEU A 467 25.02 -54.69 8.19
C LEU A 467 23.74 -55.11 7.46
N LEU A 468 23.55 -56.41 7.22
CA LEU A 468 22.38 -56.96 6.56
C LEU A 468 21.44 -57.61 7.59
N GLN A 469 20.21 -57.13 7.63
CA GLN A 469 19.13 -57.63 8.46
C GLN A 469 18.09 -58.34 7.62
N ASN A 470 17.56 -59.43 8.16
CA ASN A 470 16.51 -60.19 7.52
C ASN A 470 15.26 -60.22 8.40
N HIS A 471 14.24 -59.46 7.99
CA HIS A 471 12.90 -59.53 8.58
C HIS A 471 11.88 -60.12 7.60
N LEU A 472 12.34 -60.59 6.44
CA LEU A 472 11.55 -61.54 5.66
C LEU A 472 11.68 -62.89 6.38
N SER A 473 10.56 -63.60 6.52
CA SER A 473 10.51 -64.98 7.04
C SER A 473 11.63 -65.87 6.49
N ASN A 474 11.87 -67.04 7.07
CA ASN A 474 12.99 -67.95 6.76
C ASN A 474 13.16 -68.34 5.26
N PHE A 475 13.70 -67.44 4.44
CA PHE A 475 14.02 -67.65 3.02
C PHE A 475 15.43 -68.24 2.84
N GLY A 476 16.13 -68.51 3.96
CA GLY A 476 17.42 -69.16 3.97
C GLY A 476 18.59 -68.22 3.67
N LEU A 477 18.50 -66.94 4.05
CA LEU A 477 19.62 -65.98 3.92
C LEU A 477 20.88 -66.50 4.64
N GLU A 478 20.67 -67.12 5.79
CA GLU A 478 21.70 -67.71 6.65
C GLU A 478 22.40 -68.88 5.93
N THR A 479 21.63 -69.70 5.21
CA THR A 479 22.14 -70.81 4.38
C THR A 479 22.92 -70.29 3.16
N LEU A 480 22.49 -69.17 2.57
CA LEU A 480 23.15 -68.56 1.40
C LEU A 480 24.49 -67.91 1.76
N LEU A 481 24.58 -67.29 2.94
CA LEU A 481 25.77 -66.54 3.35
C LEU A 481 26.77 -67.39 4.14
N GLN A 482 26.32 -68.40 4.91
CA GLN A 482 27.16 -69.21 5.80
C GLN A 482 28.04 -68.36 6.75
N LEU A 483 27.52 -67.23 7.21
CA LEU A 483 28.21 -66.30 8.09
C LEU A 483 27.64 -66.36 9.51
N PRO A 484 28.45 -66.12 10.55
CA PRO A 484 27.96 -66.05 11.93
C PRO A 484 27.03 -64.84 12.10
N PRO A 485 25.79 -65.01 12.58
CA PRO A 485 24.92 -63.90 12.90
C PRO A 485 25.36 -63.18 14.17
N ILE A 486 25.20 -61.87 14.18
CA ILE A 486 25.30 -61.02 15.36
C ILE A 486 23.92 -61.05 16.03
N PRO A 487 23.83 -61.49 17.31
CA PRO A 487 22.56 -61.55 18.03
C PRO A 487 21.81 -60.21 17.96
N ASP A 488 20.52 -60.28 17.61
CA ASP A 488 19.59 -59.15 17.51
C ASP A 488 19.98 -58.02 16.53
N GLU A 489 21.06 -58.18 15.76
CA GLU A 489 21.55 -57.14 14.84
C GLU A 489 21.60 -57.57 13.37
N GLY A 490 21.82 -58.86 13.05
CA GLY A 490 21.93 -59.36 11.68
C GLY A 490 23.33 -59.86 11.31
N VAL A 491 23.73 -59.74 10.04
CA VAL A 491 25.00 -60.28 9.52
C VAL A 491 25.78 -59.20 8.79
N VAL A 492 27.08 -59.06 9.04
CA VAL A 492 27.93 -58.15 8.25
C VAL A 492 28.36 -58.84 6.97
N VAL A 493 28.03 -58.24 5.82
CA VAL A 493 28.32 -58.78 4.49
C VAL A 493 29.17 -57.82 3.67
N SER A 494 30.06 -58.37 2.85
CA SER A 494 30.79 -57.60 1.84
C SER A 494 29.90 -57.29 0.62
N ALA A 495 30.29 -56.31 -0.20
CA ALA A 495 29.63 -55.98 -1.44
C ALA A 495 29.45 -57.19 -2.39
N ALA A 496 30.44 -58.08 -2.46
CA ALA A 496 30.39 -59.30 -3.28
C ALA A 496 29.39 -60.34 -2.75
N GLN A 497 29.30 -60.48 -1.42
CA GLN A 497 28.30 -61.34 -0.77
C GLN A 497 26.90 -60.77 -0.95
N LEU A 498 26.72 -59.46 -0.79
CA LEU A 498 25.45 -58.78 -1.02
C LEU A 498 24.98 -58.92 -2.48
N ALA A 499 25.88 -58.74 -3.45
CA ALA A 499 25.58 -59.00 -4.86
C ALA A 499 25.14 -60.47 -5.08
N GLY A 500 25.74 -61.41 -4.37
CA GLY A 500 25.34 -62.83 -4.38
C GLY A 500 23.92 -63.05 -3.84
N VAL A 501 23.52 -62.33 -2.78
CA VAL A 501 22.17 -62.39 -2.23
C VAL A 501 21.14 -61.92 -3.28
N PHE A 502 21.35 -60.77 -3.91
CA PHE A 502 20.41 -60.25 -4.92
C PHE A 502 20.34 -61.12 -6.17
N ALA A 503 21.47 -61.70 -6.60
CA ALA A 503 21.47 -62.70 -7.67
C ALA A 503 20.66 -63.96 -7.29
N GLY A 504 20.83 -64.46 -6.06
CA GLY A 504 20.10 -65.62 -5.54
C GLY A 504 18.59 -65.38 -5.36
N LEU A 505 18.18 -64.15 -5.05
CA LEU A 505 16.77 -63.75 -4.97
C LEU A 505 16.08 -63.71 -6.33
N ASN A 506 16.82 -63.76 -7.45
CA ASN A 506 16.27 -63.72 -8.80
C ASN A 506 15.25 -62.58 -8.98
N VAL A 507 15.68 -61.35 -8.66
CA VAL A 507 14.82 -60.16 -8.73
C VAL A 507 14.44 -59.87 -10.18
N ASP A 508 13.16 -59.61 -10.40
CA ASP A 508 12.61 -59.24 -11.71
C ASP A 508 12.63 -57.72 -11.92
N SER A 509 12.16 -56.98 -10.92
CA SER A 509 12.04 -55.53 -11.03
C SER A 509 12.18 -54.84 -9.67
N TYR A 510 12.54 -53.57 -9.72
CA TYR A 510 12.70 -52.69 -8.57
C TYR A 510 11.83 -51.45 -8.75
N SER A 511 11.27 -50.93 -7.67
CA SER A 511 10.66 -49.59 -7.67
C SER A 511 11.72 -48.50 -7.76
N CYS A 512 11.32 -47.23 -7.72
CA CYS A 512 12.24 -46.16 -7.35
C CYS A 512 12.50 -46.20 -5.82
N ALA A 513 13.63 -45.62 -5.39
CA ALA A 513 13.95 -45.45 -3.98
C ALA A 513 13.34 -44.14 -3.45
N ARG A 514 12.66 -44.21 -2.29
CA ARG A 514 12.07 -43.06 -1.61
C ARG A 514 12.50 -42.99 -0.14
N PRO A 515 12.50 -41.81 0.49
CA PRO A 515 12.68 -41.69 1.94
C PRO A 515 11.60 -42.45 2.72
N ALA A 516 12.01 -43.12 3.79
CA ALA A 516 11.08 -43.64 4.77
C ALA A 516 10.36 -42.48 5.48
N GLN A 517 9.16 -42.75 6.01
CA GLN A 517 8.45 -41.77 6.84
C GLN A 517 8.18 -42.33 8.23
N GLU A 518 8.15 -41.42 9.20
CA GLU A 518 7.71 -41.67 10.57
C GLU A 518 6.76 -40.54 10.98
N GLN A 519 5.54 -40.89 11.41
CA GLN A 519 4.49 -39.92 11.75
C GLN A 519 4.24 -38.86 10.65
N GLY A 520 4.34 -39.26 9.38
CA GLY A 520 4.15 -38.37 8.22
C GLY A 520 5.35 -37.48 7.88
N GLN A 521 6.47 -37.55 8.61
CA GLN A 521 7.69 -36.82 8.29
C GLN A 521 8.74 -37.71 7.62
N PRO A 522 9.38 -37.27 6.53
CA PRO A 522 10.44 -38.03 5.89
C PRO A 522 11.70 -38.09 6.76
N LEU A 523 12.29 -39.29 6.84
CA LEU A 523 13.53 -39.54 7.56
C LEU A 523 14.73 -39.21 6.68
N ALA A 524 15.66 -38.39 7.19
CA ALA A 524 16.82 -37.90 6.42
C ALA A 524 17.90 -38.96 6.14
N HIS A 525 17.83 -40.10 6.82
CA HIS A 525 18.87 -41.14 6.81
C HIS A 525 18.32 -42.53 6.49
N ILE A 526 17.01 -42.70 6.29
CA ILE A 526 16.42 -44.00 5.98
C ILE A 526 15.69 -43.91 4.64
N GLY A 527 16.02 -44.81 3.73
CA GLY A 527 15.35 -44.95 2.44
C GLY A 527 14.82 -46.35 2.23
N ILE A 528 13.88 -46.46 1.30
CA ILE A 528 13.14 -47.67 1.03
C ILE A 528 13.02 -47.87 -0.46
N LEU A 529 13.22 -49.12 -0.87
CA LEU A 529 13.12 -49.59 -2.24
C LEU A 529 12.31 -50.89 -2.24
N LEU A 530 11.30 -51.00 -3.09
CA LEU A 530 10.54 -52.25 -3.25
C LEU A 530 11.15 -53.09 -4.38
N PHE A 531 11.08 -54.40 -4.26
CA PHE A 531 11.56 -55.33 -5.29
C PHE A 531 10.58 -56.50 -5.45
N ALA A 532 10.35 -56.89 -6.70
CA ALA A 532 9.53 -58.05 -7.05
C ALA A 532 10.43 -59.14 -7.65
N THR A 533 10.23 -60.39 -7.26
CA THR A 533 11.03 -61.54 -7.69
C THR A 533 10.36 -62.35 -8.81
N LYS A 534 11.15 -63.14 -9.53
CA LYS A 534 10.63 -64.08 -10.54
C LYS A 534 10.07 -65.35 -9.89
N PRO A 535 9.14 -66.06 -10.57
CA PRO A 535 8.71 -67.39 -10.14
C PRO A 535 9.90 -68.34 -9.93
N GLY A 536 9.91 -69.09 -8.83
CA GLY A 536 11.01 -69.97 -8.44
C GLY A 536 12.12 -69.31 -7.64
N SER A 537 11.96 -68.03 -7.25
CA SER A 537 12.83 -67.38 -6.25
C SER A 537 12.67 -68.01 -4.87
N PRO A 538 13.71 -68.04 -4.01
CA PRO A 538 13.59 -68.41 -2.59
C PRO A 538 12.57 -67.56 -1.81
N ARG A 539 12.21 -66.37 -2.33
CA ARG A 539 11.15 -65.53 -1.80
C ARG A 539 10.14 -65.25 -2.91
N ASP A 540 8.96 -65.85 -2.79
CA ASP A 540 7.85 -65.54 -3.70
C ASP A 540 7.40 -64.08 -3.55
N LYS A 541 7.12 -63.43 -4.68
CA LYS A 541 6.52 -62.08 -4.81
C LYS A 541 7.38 -60.89 -4.36
N GLY A 542 8.50 -61.12 -3.67
CA GLY A 542 9.48 -60.10 -3.32
C GLY A 542 9.29 -59.46 -1.94
N GLY A 543 9.63 -58.17 -1.81
CA GLY A 543 9.68 -57.47 -0.52
C GLY A 543 10.08 -56.01 -0.60
N ALA A 544 10.31 -55.42 0.58
CA ALA A 544 10.89 -54.09 0.73
C ALA A 544 12.34 -54.20 1.21
N LEU A 545 13.19 -53.29 0.74
CA LEU A 545 14.56 -53.11 1.19
C LEU A 545 14.66 -51.73 1.83
N GLU A 546 14.85 -51.69 3.14
CA GLU A 546 15.19 -50.49 3.88
C GLU A 546 16.71 -50.33 3.89
N PHE A 547 17.20 -49.11 3.65
CA PHE A 547 18.61 -48.78 3.73
C PHE A 547 18.83 -47.57 4.64
N GLU A 548 19.83 -47.66 5.51
CA GLU A 548 20.19 -46.59 6.45
C GLU A 548 21.52 -45.96 6.06
N LEU A 549 21.58 -44.64 6.15
CA LEU A 549 22.74 -43.83 5.81
C LEU A 549 23.42 -43.28 7.06
N ALA A 550 24.73 -43.41 7.11
CA ALA A 550 25.58 -42.62 7.98
C ALA A 550 26.73 -42.04 7.15
N GLN A 551 27.01 -40.73 7.32
CA GLN A 551 28.08 -40.03 6.61
C GLN A 551 28.03 -40.21 5.07
N GLY A 552 26.81 -40.28 4.51
CA GLY A 552 26.59 -40.43 3.07
C GLY A 552 26.81 -41.82 2.49
N ARG A 553 27.01 -42.85 3.35
CA ARG A 553 27.15 -44.26 2.94
C ARG A 553 26.10 -45.12 3.60
N ILE A 554 25.75 -46.23 2.95
CA ILE A 554 24.82 -47.22 3.47
C ILE A 554 25.52 -48.05 4.55
N VAL A 555 25.02 -47.95 5.77
CA VAL A 555 25.55 -48.67 6.94
C VAL A 555 24.74 -49.91 7.30
N ARG A 556 23.45 -49.88 6.96
CA ARG A 556 22.52 -50.98 7.21
C ARG A 556 21.60 -51.17 6.03
N LEU A 557 21.32 -52.43 5.72
CA LEU A 557 20.28 -52.88 4.82
C LEU A 557 19.38 -53.84 5.57
N ALA A 558 18.07 -53.68 5.44
CA ALA A 558 17.11 -54.57 6.05
C ALA A 558 16.07 -55.02 5.02
N PHE A 559 15.95 -56.32 4.83
CA PHE A 559 14.83 -56.90 4.10
C PHE A 559 13.59 -56.85 5.00
N GLN A 560 12.53 -56.20 4.53
CA GLN A 560 11.30 -55.92 5.27
C GLN A 560 10.09 -56.49 4.52
N HIS A 561 9.04 -56.87 5.27
CA HIS A 561 7.76 -57.26 4.69
C HIS A 561 7.12 -56.06 3.93
N PRO A 562 6.40 -56.28 2.81
CA PRO A 562 5.70 -55.20 2.10
C PRO A 562 4.73 -54.38 2.96
N SER A 563 4.21 -54.95 4.05
CA SER A 563 3.32 -54.28 5.02
C SER A 563 4.05 -53.60 6.19
N PHE A 564 5.38 -53.59 6.20
CA PHE A 564 6.15 -52.91 7.24
C PHE A 564 5.86 -51.39 7.20
N ARG A 565 5.72 -50.74 8.36
CA ARG A 565 5.41 -49.29 8.48
C ARG A 565 4.18 -48.81 7.66
N ASP A 566 3.21 -49.68 7.37
CA ASP A 566 2.02 -49.38 6.56
C ASP A 566 2.34 -48.67 5.23
N PHE A 567 3.30 -49.18 4.46
CA PHE A 567 3.73 -48.56 3.20
C PHE A 567 2.60 -48.30 2.21
N GLU A 568 1.58 -49.15 2.19
CA GLU A 568 0.42 -48.96 1.32
C GLU A 568 -0.34 -47.69 1.66
N GLN A 569 -0.58 -47.46 2.96
CA GLN A 569 -1.21 -46.23 3.43
C GLN A 569 -0.30 -45.03 3.15
N ASN A 570 1.02 -45.19 3.35
CA ASN A 570 1.99 -44.13 3.04
C ASN A 570 2.03 -43.76 1.55
N LEU A 571 1.88 -44.74 0.67
CA LEU A 571 1.84 -44.55 -0.79
C LEU A 571 0.52 -43.94 -1.24
N ALA A 572 -0.59 -44.24 -0.56
CA ALA A 572 -1.87 -43.59 -0.78
C ALA A 572 -1.84 -42.12 -0.33
N ASP A 573 -1.28 -41.83 0.85
CA ASP A 573 -1.23 -40.49 1.43
C ASP A 573 -0.18 -39.60 0.75
N TYR A 574 0.94 -40.19 0.30
CA TYR A 574 2.09 -39.50 -0.32
C TYR A 574 2.55 -40.24 -1.58
N PRO A 575 1.80 -40.15 -2.69
CA PRO A 575 2.05 -40.93 -3.91
C PRO A 575 3.31 -40.50 -4.65
N ASP A 576 3.74 -39.24 -4.51
CA ASP A 576 5.03 -38.74 -4.99
C ASP A 576 5.81 -38.18 -3.81
N LEU A 577 6.86 -38.90 -3.40
CA LEU A 577 7.75 -38.47 -2.32
C LEU A 577 9.17 -38.41 -2.85
N GLY A 578 9.68 -37.19 -2.97
CA GLY A 578 11.04 -36.99 -3.45
C GLY A 578 11.21 -37.45 -4.91
N GLY A 579 10.22 -37.17 -5.77
CA GLY A 579 10.28 -37.51 -7.19
C GLY A 579 10.22 -39.01 -7.47
N CYS A 580 9.78 -39.82 -6.49
CA CYS A 580 9.58 -41.25 -6.62
C CYS A 580 8.09 -41.56 -6.44
N ARG A 581 7.47 -41.97 -7.54
CA ARG A 581 6.10 -42.48 -7.59
C ARG A 581 6.12 -43.99 -7.84
N ILE A 582 5.53 -44.75 -6.92
CA ILE A 582 5.39 -46.20 -7.05
C ILE A 582 3.94 -46.48 -7.42
N ASP A 583 3.72 -47.08 -8.59
CA ASP A 583 2.37 -47.34 -9.08
C ASP A 583 1.70 -48.51 -8.36
N ALA A 584 0.38 -48.46 -8.27
CA ALA A 584 -0.43 -49.51 -7.64
C ALA A 584 -0.23 -50.88 -8.31
N GLU A 585 0.08 -50.91 -9.62
CA GLU A 585 0.42 -52.14 -10.34
C GLU A 585 1.67 -52.82 -9.75
N PHE A 586 2.68 -52.05 -9.34
CA PHE A 586 3.88 -52.61 -8.70
C PHE A 586 3.54 -53.20 -7.33
N LEU A 587 2.70 -52.54 -6.54
CA LEU A 587 2.27 -53.05 -5.23
C LEU A 587 1.48 -54.35 -5.34
N ASN A 588 0.61 -54.47 -6.33
CA ASN A 588 -0.15 -55.70 -6.58
C ASN A 588 0.74 -56.91 -6.87
N ARG A 589 1.97 -56.70 -7.34
CA ARG A 589 2.94 -57.79 -7.58
C ARG A 589 3.58 -58.33 -6.29
N LEU A 590 3.50 -57.58 -5.20
CA LEU A 590 4.07 -57.94 -3.90
C LEU A 590 3.11 -58.79 -3.04
N HIS A 591 1.84 -58.91 -3.44
CA HIS A 591 0.75 -59.62 -2.75
C HIS A 591 0.30 -60.87 -3.47
#